data_AF-M3FFK1-F1
#
_entry.id   AF-M3FFK1-F1
#
_cell.length_a   1.000
_cell.length_b   1.000
_cell.length_c   1.000
_cell.angle_alpha   90.00
_cell.angle_beta   90.00
_cell.angle_gamma   90.00
#
_symmetry.space_group_name_H-M   'P 1'
#
loop_
_entity.id
_entity.type
_entity.pdbx_description
1 polymer ?
#
loop_
_entity_poly.entity_id
_entity_poly.type
_entity_poly.pdbx_seq_one_letter_code
_entity_poly.pdbx_strand_id
1 'polypeptide(L)'
;MTIAQGGEFAFVILGVGVSLSILPKERADLVIAIVTLSMGLTPILGIFKDKIAELIFKKDQNFKEDTIEEQNRVIIAGFGRFGQIIARMLFVHRIGFTALEHNPDQVNVARKFGYKIYYGDASKLSLLRSAGAEQADLFILAVQDIDISIKVAELIKKHFPNLTIIARARNREHVFKLMELGIQIIRRDTFASALELAGETLRKLGFMDSEVEKKIKKFRAHDELTLKGQFQIRNDEKEFIKFSKNSMHQLEVAFEADRQEKEGKLSDQNLSSL
;
A
#
# COMPACT_ATOMS: atom_id res chain seq x y z
N MET A 1 -5.39 -2.55 -18.31
CA MET A 1 -5.69 -1.80 -19.53
C MET A 1 -6.74 -2.60 -20.29
N THR A 2 -8.01 -2.33 -20.03
CA THR A 2 -9.15 -3.06 -20.60
C THR A 2 -9.62 -2.30 -21.84
N ILE A 3 -8.93 -2.49 -22.97
CA ILE A 3 -9.32 -1.95 -24.29
C ILE A 3 -10.07 -3.02 -25.12
N ALA A 4 -10.22 -4.24 -24.57
CA ALA A 4 -10.69 -5.41 -25.30
C ALA A 4 -12.23 -5.50 -25.51
N GLN A 5 -13.01 -4.45 -25.26
CA GLN A 5 -14.43 -4.43 -25.66
C GLN A 5 -14.62 -3.91 -27.10
N GLY A 6 -13.62 -3.22 -27.67
CA GLY A 6 -13.66 -2.70 -29.04
C GLY A 6 -13.37 -3.72 -30.14
N GLY A 7 -13.01 -4.96 -29.79
CA GLY A 7 -12.62 -6.01 -30.76
C GLY A 7 -13.81 -6.75 -31.38
N GLU A 8 -14.77 -7.18 -30.57
CA GLU A 8 -15.92 -7.97 -31.04
C GLU A 8 -16.87 -7.14 -31.92
N PHE A 9 -17.05 -5.86 -31.57
CA PHE A 9 -17.90 -4.93 -32.31
C PHE A 9 -17.36 -4.62 -33.71
N ALA A 10 -16.04 -4.70 -33.91
CA ALA A 10 -15.41 -4.50 -35.22
C ALA A 10 -15.82 -5.60 -36.22
N PHE A 11 -15.94 -6.86 -35.79
CA PHE A 11 -16.41 -7.94 -36.66
C PHE A 11 -17.87 -7.75 -37.06
N VAL A 12 -18.71 -7.23 -36.16
CA VAL A 12 -20.12 -6.91 -36.45
C VAL A 12 -20.22 -5.80 -37.50
N ILE A 13 -19.49 -4.69 -37.34
CA ILE A 13 -19.49 -3.58 -38.31
C ILE A 13 -18.98 -4.04 -39.67
N LEU A 14 -17.89 -4.81 -39.71
CA LEU A 14 -17.32 -5.31 -40.96
C LEU A 14 -18.27 -6.28 -41.67
N GLY A 15 -18.96 -7.14 -40.91
CA GLY A 15 -20.00 -8.03 -41.44
C GLY A 15 -21.16 -7.26 -42.08
N VAL A 16 -21.68 -6.23 -41.39
CA VAL A 16 -22.75 -5.36 -41.91
C VAL A 16 -22.28 -4.61 -43.17
N GLY A 17 -21.03 -4.10 -43.18
CA GLY A 17 -20.45 -3.41 -44.33
C GLY A 17 -20.36 -4.27 -45.60
N VAL A 18 -20.07 -5.57 -45.45
CA VAL A 18 -20.09 -6.54 -46.56
C VAL A 18 -21.52 -6.86 -46.98
N SER A 19 -22.45 -7.09 -46.04
CA SER A 19 -23.86 -7.39 -46.34
C SER A 19 -24.57 -6.25 -47.07
N LEU A 20 -24.19 -5.00 -46.82
CA LEU A 20 -24.71 -3.82 -47.49
C LEU A 20 -23.96 -3.48 -48.80
N SER A 21 -23.00 -4.31 -49.22
CA SER A 21 -22.13 -4.07 -50.40
C SER A 21 -21.34 -2.75 -50.34
N ILE A 22 -21.17 -2.18 -49.14
CA ILE A 22 -20.42 -0.95 -48.90
C ILE A 22 -18.92 -1.24 -48.95
N LEU A 23 -18.52 -2.44 -48.51
CA LEU A 23 -17.14 -2.90 -48.48
C LEU A 23 -16.97 -4.21 -49.27
N PRO A 24 -16.01 -4.27 -50.22
CA PRO A 24 -15.66 -5.52 -50.88
C PRO A 24 -15.18 -6.57 -49.87
N LYS A 25 -15.60 -7.82 -50.07
CA LYS A 25 -15.32 -8.93 -49.15
C LYS A 25 -13.81 -9.12 -48.93
N GLU A 26 -13.02 -8.92 -49.98
CA GLU A 26 -11.56 -9.07 -49.95
C GLU A 26 -10.90 -8.06 -48.99
N ARG A 27 -11.46 -6.86 -48.88
CA ARG A 27 -10.96 -5.83 -47.94
C ARG A 27 -11.43 -6.10 -46.52
N ALA A 28 -12.65 -6.60 -46.36
CA ALA A 28 -13.18 -6.98 -45.05
C ALA A 28 -12.35 -8.12 -44.43
N ASP A 29 -12.06 -9.16 -45.21
CA ASP A 29 -11.27 -10.32 -44.77
C ASP A 29 -9.86 -9.91 -44.32
N LEU A 30 -9.23 -8.97 -45.04
CA LEU A 30 -7.91 -8.43 -44.67
C LEU A 30 -7.95 -7.64 -43.34
N VAL A 31 -8.99 -6.83 -43.11
CA VAL A 31 -9.15 -6.07 -41.85
C VAL A 31 -9.47 -7.00 -40.68
N ILE A 32 -10.32 -8.01 -40.90
CA ILE A 32 -10.64 -9.07 -39.92
C ILE A 32 -9.36 -9.81 -39.49
N ALA A 33 -8.48 -10.15 -40.44
CA ALA A 33 -7.21 -10.78 -40.14
C ALA A 33 -6.29 -9.88 -39.28
N ILE A 34 -6.20 -8.59 -39.59
CA ILE A 34 -5.40 -7.62 -38.81
C ILE A 34 -5.93 -7.49 -37.39
N VAL A 35 -7.26 -7.34 -37.22
CA VAL A 35 -7.89 -7.22 -35.90
C VAL A 35 -7.67 -8.48 -35.07
N THR A 36 -7.84 -9.66 -35.68
CA THR A 36 -7.63 -10.96 -35.02
C THR A 36 -6.18 -11.13 -34.56
N LEU A 37 -5.22 -10.80 -35.42
CA LEU A 37 -3.80 -10.85 -35.08
C LEU A 37 -3.46 -9.86 -33.96
N SER A 38 -4.01 -8.64 -34.01
CA SER A 38 -3.82 -7.62 -32.98
C SER A 38 -4.39 -8.07 -31.63
N MET A 39 -5.57 -8.69 -31.61
CA MET A 39 -6.19 -9.24 -30.39
C MET A 39 -5.39 -10.42 -29.83
N GLY A 40 -4.82 -11.27 -30.69
CA GLY A 40 -3.95 -12.37 -30.27
C GLY A 40 -2.58 -11.90 -29.75
N LEU A 41 -2.04 -10.83 -30.32
CA LEU A 41 -0.75 -10.27 -29.90
C LEU A 41 -0.83 -9.49 -28.59
N THR A 42 -1.98 -8.88 -28.30
CA THR A 42 -2.21 -8.07 -27.09
C THR A 42 -1.94 -8.81 -25.76
N PRO A 43 -2.49 -10.02 -25.50
CA PRO A 43 -2.20 -10.76 -24.26
C PRO A 43 -0.74 -11.23 -24.20
N ILE A 44 -0.13 -11.56 -25.34
CA ILE A 44 1.30 -11.93 -25.41
C ILE A 44 2.16 -10.73 -24.97
N LEU A 45 1.91 -9.55 -25.53
CA LEU A 45 2.58 -8.32 -25.11
C LEU A 45 2.30 -7.97 -23.64
N GLY A 46 1.12 -8.30 -23.12
CA GLY A 46 0.78 -8.16 -21.70
C GLY A 46 1.62 -9.03 -20.76
N ILE A 47 1.96 -10.25 -21.18
CA ILE A 47 2.83 -11.17 -20.43
C ILE A 47 4.29 -10.67 -20.46
N PHE A 48 4.73 -10.11 -21.58
CA PHE A 48 6.10 -9.60 -21.76
C PHE A 48 6.25 -8.12 -21.43
N LYS A 49 5.23 -7.47 -20.87
CA LYS A 49 5.20 -6.01 -20.63
C LYS A 49 6.42 -5.51 -19.85
N ASP A 50 6.84 -6.27 -18.84
CA ASP A 50 7.93 -5.86 -17.95
C ASP A 50 9.28 -6.01 -18.67
N LYS A 51 9.47 -7.09 -19.45
CA LYS A 51 10.66 -7.29 -20.29
C LYS A 51 10.77 -6.30 -21.45
N ILE A 52 9.65 -5.98 -22.10
CA ILE A 52 9.62 -5.00 -23.20
C ILE A 52 9.81 -3.59 -22.66
N ALA A 53 9.22 -3.26 -21.51
CA ALA A 53 9.48 -2.00 -20.83
C ALA A 53 10.95 -1.87 -20.43
N GLU A 54 11.58 -2.93 -19.91
CA GLU A 54 13.01 -2.97 -19.62
C GLU A 54 13.89 -2.79 -20.87
N LEU A 55 13.45 -3.28 -22.04
CA LEU A 55 14.18 -3.14 -23.31
C LEU A 55 14.01 -1.76 -23.96
N ILE A 56 12.81 -1.20 -23.94
CA ILE A 56 12.47 0.08 -24.58
C ILE A 56 12.79 1.27 -23.68
N PHE A 57 12.50 1.16 -22.39
CA PHE A 57 12.80 2.18 -21.37
C PHE A 57 14.09 1.86 -20.62
N LYS A 58 15.02 1.13 -21.24
CA LYS A 58 16.41 1.09 -20.82
C LYS A 58 17.02 2.48 -21.02
N LYS A 59 16.62 3.41 -20.17
CA LYS A 59 17.34 4.66 -19.96
C LYS A 59 18.67 4.20 -19.39
N ASP A 60 19.68 4.17 -20.25
CA ASP A 60 21.09 4.03 -19.88
C ASP A 60 21.39 5.07 -18.82
N GLN A 61 21.22 4.69 -17.56
CA GLN A 61 21.95 5.29 -16.47
C GLN A 61 22.56 4.10 -15.74
N ASN A 62 23.83 3.88 -16.03
CA ASN A 62 24.76 3.21 -15.14
C ASN A 62 24.83 4.01 -13.83
N PHE A 63 23.73 4.10 -13.08
CA PHE A 63 23.76 4.49 -11.69
C PHE A 63 24.43 3.34 -10.97
N LYS A 64 25.73 3.51 -10.72
CA LYS A 64 26.40 2.72 -9.71
C LYS A 64 25.70 3.01 -8.39
N GLU A 65 25.47 1.96 -7.60
CA GLU A 65 25.05 2.12 -6.21
C GLU A 65 26.01 3.08 -5.54
N ASP A 66 25.45 4.06 -4.82
CA ASP A 66 26.27 5.02 -4.13
C ASP A 66 27.05 4.33 -3.01
N THR A 67 28.26 4.82 -2.74
CA THR A 67 29.00 4.43 -1.53
C THR A 67 28.43 5.20 -0.36
N ILE A 68 28.12 4.49 0.74
CA ILE A 68 27.55 5.08 1.94
C ILE A 68 28.65 5.17 2.99
N GLU A 69 29.12 6.39 3.28
CA GLU A 69 30.20 6.61 4.24
C GLU A 69 29.70 6.89 5.66
N GLU A 70 28.43 7.30 5.79
CA GLU A 70 27.83 7.70 7.07
C GLU A 70 26.96 6.61 7.68
N GLN A 71 27.18 6.37 8.97
CA GLN A 71 26.47 5.39 9.78
C GLN A 71 25.44 6.11 10.66
N ASN A 72 24.16 6.01 10.29
CA ASN A 72 23.08 6.64 11.04
C ASN A 72 22.31 5.61 11.87
N ARG A 73 21.72 6.06 12.98
CA ARG A 73 20.89 5.22 13.87
C ARG A 73 19.57 4.77 13.23
N VAL A 74 19.14 5.45 12.16
CA VAL A 74 17.89 5.16 11.45
C VAL A 74 18.17 4.94 9.97
N ILE A 75 17.64 3.84 9.43
CA ILE A 75 17.64 3.57 7.99
C ILE A 75 16.21 3.61 7.47
N ILE A 76 15.99 4.24 6.31
CA ILE A 76 14.69 4.28 5.63
C ILE A 76 14.83 3.59 4.27
N ALA A 77 14.14 2.47 4.07
CA ALA A 77 14.04 1.83 2.75
C ALA A 77 12.74 2.22 2.06
N GLY A 78 12.85 2.92 0.93
CA GLY A 78 11.76 3.52 0.19
C GLY A 78 11.57 4.99 0.57
N PHE A 79 11.96 5.89 -0.33
CA PHE A 79 11.86 7.35 -0.19
C PHE A 79 10.77 7.96 -1.07
N GLY A 80 9.68 7.23 -1.25
CA GLY A 80 8.44 7.78 -1.81
C GLY A 80 7.67 8.65 -0.81
N ARG A 81 6.40 8.92 -1.11
CA ARG A 81 5.50 9.76 -0.29
C ARG A 81 5.50 9.40 1.21
N PHE A 82 5.50 8.11 1.54
CA PHE A 82 5.48 7.65 2.94
C PHE A 82 6.83 7.89 3.65
N GLY A 83 7.93 7.44 3.04
CA GLY A 83 9.28 7.62 3.59
C GLY A 83 9.67 9.09 3.72
N GLN A 84 9.28 9.94 2.76
CA GLN A 84 9.52 11.39 2.80
C GLN A 84 8.90 12.08 4.01
N ILE A 85 7.69 11.70 4.43
CA ILE A 85 7.04 12.28 5.61
C ILE A 85 7.82 11.92 6.88
N ILE A 86 8.26 10.67 7.01
CA ILE A 86 9.07 10.21 8.14
C ILE A 86 10.42 10.93 8.15
N ALA A 87 11.09 10.98 6.99
CA ALA A 87 12.37 11.65 6.83
C ALA A 87 12.30 13.14 7.18
N ARG A 88 11.23 13.83 6.79
CA ARG A 88 10.97 15.23 7.18
C ARG A 88 10.84 15.38 8.69
N MET A 89 10.13 14.49 9.36
CA MET A 89 10.02 14.49 10.82
C MET A 89 11.39 14.29 11.49
N LEU A 90 12.20 13.33 11.02
CA LEU A 90 13.54 13.11 11.55
C LEU A 90 14.44 14.33 11.32
N PHE A 91 14.37 14.92 10.13
CA PHE A 91 15.16 16.09 9.75
C PHE A 91 14.88 17.30 10.65
N VAL A 92 13.61 17.63 10.92
CA VAL A 92 13.28 18.79 11.79
C VAL A 92 13.74 18.57 13.25
N HIS A 93 13.83 17.32 13.68
CA HIS A 93 14.36 16.95 14.99
C HIS A 93 15.87 16.71 15.02
N ARG A 94 16.59 16.97 13.90
CA ARG A 94 18.04 16.77 13.75
C ARG A 94 18.48 15.33 14.03
N ILE A 95 17.61 14.36 13.73
CA ILE A 95 17.93 12.94 13.83
C ILE A 95 18.51 12.51 12.48
N GLY A 96 19.77 12.08 12.49
CA GLY A 96 20.44 11.55 11.30
C GLY A 96 19.79 10.25 10.81
N PHE A 97 19.62 10.13 9.49
CA PHE A 97 19.08 8.93 8.85
C PHE A 97 19.76 8.67 7.51
N THR A 98 19.79 7.39 7.12
CA THR A 98 20.24 6.94 5.80
C THR A 98 19.02 6.48 5.01
N ALA A 99 18.71 7.13 3.89
CA ALA A 99 17.58 6.73 3.03
C ALA A 99 18.04 5.99 1.78
N LEU A 100 17.38 4.88 1.46
CA LEU A 100 17.59 4.06 0.27
C LEU A 100 16.38 4.17 -0.67
N GLU A 101 16.62 4.46 -1.94
CA GLU A 101 15.57 4.59 -2.95
C GLU A 101 16.01 3.97 -4.28
N HIS A 102 15.11 3.23 -4.92
CA HIS A 102 15.40 2.55 -6.19
C HIS A 102 15.18 3.47 -7.41
N ASN A 103 14.39 4.53 -7.26
CA ASN A 103 14.12 5.48 -8.34
C ASN A 103 15.16 6.62 -8.34
N PRO A 104 16.03 6.71 -9.36
CA PRO A 104 17.10 7.70 -9.38
C PRO A 104 16.59 9.15 -9.53
N ASP A 105 15.45 9.35 -10.20
CA ASP A 105 14.85 10.68 -10.33
C ASP A 105 14.39 11.20 -8.96
N GLN A 106 13.81 10.32 -8.12
CA GLN A 106 13.44 10.67 -6.74
C GLN A 106 14.67 10.99 -5.88
N VAL A 107 15.76 10.23 -6.03
CA VAL A 107 17.04 10.50 -5.34
C VAL A 107 17.57 11.88 -5.72
N ASN A 108 17.64 12.20 -7.01
CA ASN A 108 18.14 13.48 -7.51
C ASN A 108 17.32 14.66 -7.00
N VAL A 109 15.98 14.54 -7.00
CA VAL A 109 15.10 15.58 -6.46
C VAL A 109 15.35 15.76 -4.97
N ALA A 110 15.38 14.68 -4.20
CA ALA A 110 15.53 14.75 -2.75
C ALA A 110 16.90 15.29 -2.30
N ARG A 111 17.97 14.99 -3.03
CA ARG A 111 19.31 15.58 -2.78
C ARG A 111 19.32 17.09 -2.93
N LYS A 112 18.55 17.65 -3.86
CA LYS A 112 18.40 19.12 -4.02
C LYS A 112 17.74 19.77 -2.79
N PHE A 113 16.98 19.01 -2.01
CA PHE A 113 16.41 19.45 -0.73
C PHE A 113 17.33 19.20 0.47
N GLY A 114 18.58 18.78 0.24
CA GLY A 114 19.59 18.56 1.29
C GLY A 114 19.47 17.21 2.01
N TYR A 115 18.65 16.28 1.52
CA TYR A 115 18.54 14.94 2.11
C TYR A 115 19.69 14.04 1.67
N LYS A 116 20.23 13.27 2.62
CA LYS A 116 21.24 12.23 2.36
C LYS A 116 20.55 10.93 1.95
N ILE A 117 20.41 10.77 0.64
CA ILE A 117 19.67 9.66 0.02
C ILE A 117 20.58 8.98 -0.98
N TYR A 118 20.51 7.66 -0.99
CA TYR A 118 21.34 6.80 -1.79
C TYR A 118 20.48 5.97 -2.73
N TYR A 119 20.92 5.91 -3.98
CA TYR A 119 20.32 5.05 -4.99
C TYR A 119 20.72 3.60 -4.73
N GLY A 120 19.72 2.71 -4.59
CA GLY A 120 20.00 1.29 -4.50
C GLY A 120 18.78 0.42 -4.14
N ASP A 121 18.91 -0.88 -4.41
CA ASP A 121 17.91 -1.89 -4.08
C ASP A 121 18.08 -2.38 -2.64
N ALA A 122 17.17 -1.97 -1.75
CA ALA A 122 17.16 -2.39 -0.35
C ALA A 122 17.04 -3.92 -0.17
N SER A 123 16.65 -4.68 -1.21
CA SER A 123 16.62 -6.14 -1.20
C SER A 123 18.00 -6.80 -1.35
N LYS A 124 19.08 -6.01 -1.42
CA LYS A 124 20.47 -6.49 -1.45
C LYS A 124 21.12 -6.35 -0.07
N LEU A 125 21.61 -7.47 0.46
CA LEU A 125 22.30 -7.52 1.76
C LEU A 125 23.54 -6.60 1.80
N SER A 126 24.31 -6.52 0.71
CA SER A 126 25.49 -5.66 0.61
C SER A 126 25.15 -4.18 0.78
N LEU A 127 24.03 -3.74 0.19
CA LEU A 127 23.56 -2.37 0.33
C LEU A 127 23.10 -2.09 1.77
N LEU A 128 22.35 -3.01 2.38
CA LEU A 128 21.92 -2.88 3.77
C LEU A 128 23.11 -2.77 4.74
N ARG A 129 24.16 -3.58 4.54
CA ARG A 129 25.41 -3.46 5.30
C ARG A 129 26.09 -2.11 5.10
N SER A 130 26.22 -1.69 3.85
CA SER A 130 26.82 -0.39 3.52
C SER A 130 26.02 0.76 4.13
N ALA A 131 24.70 0.63 4.20
CA ALA A 131 23.80 1.59 4.84
C ALA A 131 23.90 1.64 6.37
N GLY A 132 24.68 0.75 6.99
CA GLY A 132 24.89 0.69 8.43
C GLY A 132 23.86 -0.14 9.20
N ALA A 133 23.23 -1.12 8.55
CA ALA A 133 22.21 -1.95 9.20
C ALA A 133 22.73 -2.77 10.41
N GLU A 134 24.05 -2.95 10.54
CA GLU A 134 24.65 -3.61 11.70
C GLU A 134 24.67 -2.71 12.95
N GLN A 135 24.70 -1.39 12.78
CA GLN A 135 24.82 -0.40 13.85
C GLN A 135 23.53 0.42 14.05
N ALA A 136 22.60 0.39 13.10
CA ALA A 136 21.34 1.08 13.21
C ALA A 136 20.45 0.50 14.33
N ASP A 137 19.66 1.37 14.97
CA ASP A 137 18.66 0.94 15.95
C ASP A 137 17.32 0.65 15.29
N LEU A 138 16.97 1.44 14.28
CA LEU A 138 15.67 1.45 13.64
C LEU A 138 15.78 1.31 12.12
N PHE A 139 14.95 0.43 11.58
CA PHE A 139 14.74 0.29 10.14
C PHE A 139 13.29 0.60 9.79
N ILE A 140 13.09 1.69 9.05
CA ILE A 140 11.81 2.07 8.50
C ILE A 140 11.65 1.38 7.15
N LEU A 141 10.81 0.35 7.10
CA LEU A 141 10.46 -0.35 5.87
C LEU A 141 9.27 0.37 5.22
N ALA A 142 9.55 1.28 4.27
CA ALA A 142 8.56 2.12 3.59
C ALA A 142 8.36 1.76 2.10
N VAL A 143 8.88 0.62 1.66
CA VAL A 143 8.73 0.07 0.32
C VAL A 143 7.26 -0.19 0.00
N GLN A 144 6.80 0.24 -1.17
CA GLN A 144 5.40 0.12 -1.58
C GLN A 144 5.05 -1.27 -2.13
N ASP A 145 6.00 -1.89 -2.83
CA ASP A 145 5.83 -3.23 -3.38
C ASP A 145 5.83 -4.26 -2.24
N ILE A 146 4.83 -5.15 -2.25
CA ILE A 146 4.63 -6.12 -1.16
C ILE A 146 5.75 -7.14 -1.14
N ASP A 147 6.11 -7.69 -2.30
CA ASP A 147 7.08 -8.79 -2.39
C ASP A 147 8.48 -8.29 -2.05
N ILE A 148 8.87 -7.10 -2.53
CA ILE A 148 10.12 -6.46 -2.15
C ILE A 148 10.13 -6.16 -0.64
N SER A 149 9.03 -5.62 -0.09
CA SER A 149 8.91 -5.34 1.35
C SER A 149 9.15 -6.59 2.20
N ILE A 150 8.50 -7.70 1.87
CA ILE A 150 8.68 -8.99 2.56
C ILE A 150 10.12 -9.50 2.42
N LYS A 151 10.71 -9.45 1.22
CA LYS A 151 12.10 -9.88 1.00
C LYS A 151 13.10 -9.06 1.82
N VAL A 152 12.92 -7.75 1.92
CA VAL A 152 13.75 -6.87 2.75
C VAL A 152 13.59 -7.21 4.24
N ALA A 153 12.34 -7.41 4.69
CA ALA A 153 12.06 -7.82 6.06
C ALA A 153 12.74 -9.15 6.42
N GLU A 154 12.66 -10.17 5.57
CA GLU A 154 13.33 -11.46 5.75
C GLU A 154 14.85 -11.31 5.89
N LEU A 155 15.47 -10.53 5.00
CA LEU A 155 16.91 -10.27 5.05
C LEU A 155 17.31 -9.62 6.38
N ILE A 156 16.55 -8.63 6.84
CA ILE A 156 16.84 -7.93 8.08
C ILE A 156 16.67 -8.87 9.27
N LYS A 157 15.56 -9.61 9.33
CA LYS A 157 15.31 -10.57 10.40
C LYS A 157 16.39 -11.65 10.48
N LYS A 158 16.94 -12.07 9.35
CA LYS A 158 18.00 -13.09 9.25
C LYS A 158 19.38 -12.55 9.62
N HIS A 159 19.74 -11.36 9.16
CA HIS A 159 21.13 -10.86 9.22
C HIS A 159 21.35 -9.79 10.30
N PHE A 160 20.30 -9.07 10.70
CA PHE A 160 20.36 -7.98 11.68
C PHE A 160 19.28 -8.18 12.76
N PRO A 161 19.36 -9.24 13.57
CA PRO A 161 18.29 -9.62 14.50
C PRO A 161 17.97 -8.57 15.57
N ASN A 162 18.92 -7.69 15.88
CA ASN A 162 18.77 -6.60 16.85
C ASN A 162 18.14 -5.33 16.24
N LEU A 163 18.06 -5.24 14.91
CA LEU A 163 17.54 -4.07 14.20
C LEU A 163 16.01 -4.07 14.28
N THR A 164 15.45 -3.05 14.93
CA THR A 164 13.99 -2.96 15.11
C THR A 164 13.34 -2.44 13.83
N ILE A 165 12.40 -3.22 13.28
CA ILE A 165 11.69 -2.86 12.04
C ILE A 165 10.37 -2.17 12.37
N ILE A 166 10.16 -0.99 11.78
CA ILE A 166 8.87 -0.30 11.70
C ILE A 166 8.41 -0.35 10.26
N ALA A 167 7.37 -1.14 9.99
CA ALA A 167 6.96 -1.47 8.63
C ALA A 167 5.68 -0.76 8.20
N ARG A 168 5.73 -0.25 6.98
CA ARG A 168 4.56 0.12 6.18
C ARG A 168 3.93 -1.15 5.61
N ALA A 169 2.60 -1.23 5.62
CA ALA A 169 1.84 -2.29 4.98
C ALA A 169 0.75 -1.73 4.06
N ARG A 170 0.63 -2.29 2.87
CA ARG A 170 -0.34 -1.82 1.87
C ARG A 170 -1.79 -2.15 2.24
N ASN A 171 -2.02 -3.32 2.82
CA ASN A 171 -3.34 -3.88 3.14
C ASN A 171 -3.21 -4.92 4.26
N ARG A 172 -4.33 -5.55 4.67
CA ARG A 172 -4.36 -6.56 5.74
C ARG A 172 -3.53 -7.80 5.42
N GLU A 173 -3.55 -8.28 4.17
CA GLU A 173 -2.75 -9.43 3.74
C GLU A 173 -1.24 -9.15 3.91
N HIS A 174 -0.78 -7.96 3.53
CA HIS A 174 0.61 -7.55 3.74
C HIS A 174 0.95 -7.47 5.24
N VAL A 175 0.03 -6.99 6.09
CA VAL A 175 0.23 -7.05 7.55
C VAL A 175 0.45 -8.49 8.01
N PHE A 176 -0.37 -9.44 7.56
CA PHE A 176 -0.22 -10.85 7.96
C PHE A 176 1.14 -11.41 7.55
N LYS A 177 1.57 -11.19 6.30
CA LYS A 177 2.91 -11.61 5.84
C LYS A 177 4.03 -11.02 6.70
N LEU A 178 3.96 -9.75 7.07
CA LEU A 178 4.95 -9.11 7.96
C LEU A 178 4.89 -9.67 9.40
N MET A 179 3.70 -9.98 9.91
CA MET A 179 3.51 -10.61 11.23
C MET A 179 4.08 -12.04 11.28
N GLU A 180 4.01 -12.80 10.18
CA GLU A 180 4.64 -14.14 10.08
C GLU A 180 6.16 -14.06 10.26
N LEU A 181 6.78 -12.97 9.80
CA LEU A 181 8.20 -12.70 9.99
C LEU A 181 8.53 -12.17 11.41
N GLY A 182 7.54 -12.06 12.28
CA GLY A 182 7.69 -11.56 13.65
C GLY A 182 7.85 -10.03 13.75
N ILE A 183 7.45 -9.27 12.72
CA ILE A 183 7.45 -7.80 12.79
C ILE A 183 6.26 -7.34 13.62
N GLN A 184 6.53 -6.53 14.63
CA GLN A 184 5.52 -6.12 15.62
C GLN A 184 4.94 -4.73 15.34
N ILE A 185 5.74 -3.81 14.78
CA ILE A 185 5.34 -2.42 14.56
C ILE A 185 4.98 -2.23 13.09
N ILE A 186 3.70 -2.37 12.77
CA ILE A 186 3.19 -2.30 11.39
C ILE A 186 2.12 -1.21 11.27
N ARG A 187 2.15 -0.42 10.19
CA ARG A 187 1.17 0.62 9.89
C ARG A 187 0.62 0.47 8.47
N ARG A 188 -0.71 0.36 8.37
CA ARG A 188 -1.42 0.27 7.09
C ARG A 188 -1.51 1.65 6.43
N ASP A 189 -1.13 1.74 5.15
CA ASP A 189 -0.99 2.98 4.37
C ASP A 189 -2.15 3.97 4.55
N THR A 190 -3.37 3.49 4.35
CA THR A 190 -4.56 4.34 4.25
C THR A 190 -5.39 4.36 5.51
N PHE A 191 -5.09 3.52 6.50
CA PHE A 191 -5.97 3.30 7.64
C PHE A 191 -6.09 4.55 8.52
N ALA A 192 -4.98 5.22 8.82
CA ALA A 192 -5.00 6.45 9.61
C ALA A 192 -5.78 7.57 8.90
N SER A 193 -5.48 7.82 7.63
CA SER A 193 -6.17 8.84 6.83
C SER A 193 -7.66 8.53 6.63
N ALA A 194 -8.03 7.25 6.47
CA ALA A 194 -9.43 6.84 6.38
C ALA A 194 -10.18 7.12 7.70
N LEU A 195 -9.54 6.93 8.85
CA LEU A 195 -10.14 7.28 10.15
C LEU A 195 -10.28 8.79 10.34
N GLU A 196 -9.33 9.59 9.85
CA GLU A 196 -9.44 11.06 9.85
C GLU A 196 -10.63 11.51 8.99
N LEU A 197 -10.78 10.97 7.77
CA LEU A 197 -11.92 11.21 6.88
C LEU A 197 -13.25 10.75 7.47
N ALA A 198 -13.28 9.60 8.13
CA ALA A 198 -14.46 9.13 8.84
C ALA A 198 -14.84 10.08 9.98
N GLY A 199 -13.85 10.61 10.69
CA GLY A 199 -14.06 11.62 11.73
C GLY A 199 -14.68 12.90 11.17
N GLU A 200 -14.11 13.44 10.09
CA GLU A 200 -14.67 14.62 9.41
C GLU A 200 -16.09 14.37 8.91
N THR A 201 -16.36 13.18 8.38
CA THR A 201 -17.70 12.78 7.93
C THR A 201 -18.70 12.84 9.08
N LEU A 202 -18.37 12.27 10.25
CA LEU A 202 -19.25 12.31 11.42
C LEU A 202 -19.49 13.75 11.90
N ARG A 203 -18.46 14.61 11.91
CA ARG A 203 -18.62 16.03 12.25
C ARG A 203 -19.61 16.73 11.31
N LYS A 204 -19.50 16.48 10.00
CA LYS A 204 -20.43 17.04 9.01
C LYS A 204 -21.86 16.52 9.13
N LEU A 205 -22.04 15.34 9.70
CA LEU A 205 -23.36 14.79 10.04
C LEU A 205 -23.91 15.29 11.39
N GLY A 206 -23.21 16.21 12.06
CA GLY A 206 -23.69 16.89 13.27
C GLY A 206 -23.23 16.28 14.59
N PHE A 207 -22.31 15.32 14.58
CA PHE A 207 -21.72 14.77 15.81
C PHE A 207 -20.75 15.78 16.43
N MET A 208 -20.73 15.86 17.77
CA MET A 208 -19.77 16.72 18.48
C MET A 208 -18.35 16.14 18.41
N ASP A 209 -17.34 17.01 18.38
CA ASP A 209 -15.92 16.61 18.29
C ASP A 209 -15.50 15.57 19.33
N SER A 210 -15.93 15.75 20.59
CA SER A 210 -15.61 14.82 21.68
C SER A 210 -16.23 13.43 21.48
N GLU A 211 -17.37 13.34 20.78
CA GLU A 211 -17.99 12.06 20.42
C GLU A 211 -17.24 11.40 19.27
N VAL A 212 -16.87 12.19 18.27
CA VAL A 212 -16.13 11.72 17.10
C VAL A 212 -14.79 11.11 17.53
N GLU A 213 -14.03 11.80 18.38
CA GLU A 213 -12.75 11.29 18.89
C GLU A 213 -12.90 9.95 19.64
N LYS A 214 -13.93 9.84 20.49
CA LYS A 214 -14.24 8.59 21.20
C LYS A 214 -14.59 7.47 20.23
N LYS A 215 -15.45 7.74 19.24
CA LYS A 215 -15.89 6.75 18.24
C LYS A 215 -14.73 6.28 17.37
N ILE A 216 -13.89 7.19 16.88
CA ILE A 216 -12.69 6.85 16.09
C ILE A 216 -11.69 6.04 16.92
N LYS A 217 -11.45 6.42 18.18
CA LYS A 217 -10.56 5.68 19.07
C LYS A 217 -11.07 4.25 19.33
N LYS A 218 -12.38 4.10 19.59
CA LYS A 218 -13.04 2.80 19.81
C LYS A 218 -12.96 1.92 18.55
N PHE A 219 -13.29 2.46 17.39
CA PHE A 219 -13.18 1.77 16.11
C PHE A 219 -11.74 1.30 15.85
N ARG A 220 -10.76 2.19 16.01
CA ARG A 220 -9.33 1.87 15.81
C ARG A 220 -8.89 0.73 16.72
N ALA A 221 -9.22 0.80 18.02
CA ALA A 221 -8.84 -0.24 18.97
C ALA A 221 -9.46 -1.60 18.61
N HIS A 222 -10.75 -1.61 18.25
CA HIS A 222 -11.43 -2.81 17.81
C HIS A 222 -10.81 -3.38 16.52
N ASP A 223 -10.62 -2.56 15.49
CA ASP A 223 -10.05 -3.00 14.20
C ASP A 223 -8.66 -3.64 14.34
N GLU A 224 -7.80 -3.10 15.21
CA GLU A 224 -6.48 -3.66 15.52
C GLU A 224 -6.56 -4.99 16.30
N LEU A 225 -7.53 -5.15 17.21
CA LEU A 225 -7.80 -6.43 17.89
C LEU A 225 -8.32 -7.47 16.90
N THR A 226 -9.28 -7.09 16.05
CA THR A 226 -9.82 -7.94 14.97
C THR A 226 -8.71 -8.41 14.05
N LEU A 227 -7.80 -7.51 13.66
CA LEU A 227 -6.67 -7.85 12.80
C LEU A 227 -5.77 -8.92 13.43
N LYS A 228 -5.46 -8.79 14.72
CA LYS A 228 -4.67 -9.80 15.45
C LYS A 228 -5.38 -11.14 15.56
N GLY A 229 -6.70 -11.14 15.80
CA GLY A 229 -7.50 -12.36 15.83
C GLY A 229 -7.57 -13.05 14.47
N GLN A 230 -7.84 -12.27 13.41
CA GLN A 230 -7.84 -12.74 12.03
C GLN A 230 -6.51 -13.39 11.63
N PHE A 231 -5.39 -12.84 12.09
CA PHE A 231 -4.07 -13.41 11.81
C PHE A 231 -3.91 -14.85 12.35
N GLN A 232 -4.48 -15.16 13.51
CA GLN A 232 -4.39 -16.50 14.12
C GLN A 232 -5.13 -17.57 13.31
N ILE A 233 -6.22 -17.18 12.64
CA ILE A 233 -7.13 -18.07 11.90
C ILE A 233 -7.01 -17.92 10.38
N ARG A 234 -6.02 -17.17 9.89
CA ARG A 234 -5.90 -16.77 8.48
C ARG A 234 -5.85 -17.93 7.47
N ASN A 235 -5.47 -19.12 7.92
CA ASN A 235 -5.34 -20.31 7.07
C ASN A 235 -6.65 -21.13 6.97
N ASP A 236 -7.68 -20.80 7.77
CA ASP A 236 -9.00 -21.41 7.70
C ASP A 236 -10.02 -20.37 7.23
N GLU A 237 -10.43 -20.47 5.97
CA GLU A 237 -11.36 -19.52 5.35
C GLU A 237 -12.71 -19.44 6.10
N LYS A 238 -13.23 -20.59 6.57
CA LYS A 238 -14.54 -20.63 7.22
C LYS A 238 -14.49 -19.93 8.58
N GLU A 239 -13.46 -20.25 9.38
CA GLU A 239 -13.27 -19.59 10.67
C GLU A 239 -12.92 -18.12 10.49
N PHE A 240 -12.13 -17.74 9.47
CA PHE A 240 -11.84 -16.35 9.15
C PHE A 240 -13.11 -15.53 8.84
N ILE A 241 -14.00 -16.06 8.00
CA ILE A 241 -15.26 -15.40 7.65
C ILE A 241 -16.16 -15.28 8.90
N LYS A 242 -16.30 -16.36 9.67
CA LYS A 242 -17.11 -16.40 10.89
C LYS A 242 -16.62 -15.39 11.92
N PHE A 243 -15.32 -15.38 12.20
CA PHE A 243 -14.71 -14.42 13.11
C PHE A 243 -14.91 -12.98 12.64
N SER A 244 -14.75 -12.71 11.35
CA SER A 244 -14.95 -11.37 10.79
C SER A 244 -16.39 -10.88 10.95
N LYS A 245 -17.38 -11.76 10.73
CA LYS A 245 -18.80 -11.44 10.97
C LYS A 245 -19.09 -11.18 12.44
N ASN A 246 -18.59 -12.05 13.33
CA ASN A 246 -18.78 -11.90 14.77
C ASN A 246 -18.14 -10.60 15.29
N SER A 247 -16.95 -10.26 14.79
CA SER A 247 -16.28 -9.02 15.16
C SER A 247 -17.04 -7.79 14.66
N MET A 248 -17.64 -7.84 13.47
CA MET A 248 -18.52 -6.75 13.01
C MET A 248 -19.72 -6.59 13.95
N HIS A 249 -20.38 -7.69 14.30
CA HIS A 249 -21.53 -7.65 15.20
C HIS A 249 -21.16 -7.11 16.60
N GLN A 250 -19.98 -7.48 17.13
CA GLN A 250 -19.47 -6.93 18.38
C GLN A 250 -19.27 -5.41 18.31
N LEU A 251 -18.78 -4.90 17.17
CA LEU A 251 -18.59 -3.48 16.96
C LEU A 251 -19.93 -2.73 16.91
N GLU A 252 -20.92 -3.30 16.22
CA GLU A 252 -22.29 -2.75 16.15
C GLU A 252 -22.91 -2.65 17.54
N VAL A 253 -22.96 -3.75 18.29
CA VAL A 253 -23.48 -3.79 19.66
C VAL A 253 -22.74 -2.78 20.56
N ALA A 254 -21.42 -2.68 20.42
CA ALA A 254 -20.64 -1.72 21.20
C ALA A 254 -20.99 -0.26 20.87
N PHE A 255 -21.34 0.07 19.63
CA PHE A 255 -21.77 1.43 19.28
C PHE A 255 -23.24 1.71 19.62
N GLU A 256 -24.11 0.69 19.59
CA GLU A 256 -25.50 0.80 20.03
C GLU A 256 -25.60 1.06 21.53
N ALA A 257 -24.81 0.34 22.35
CA ALA A 257 -24.73 0.57 23.78
C ALA A 257 -24.35 2.03 24.12
N ASP A 258 -23.36 2.60 23.40
CA ASP A 258 -22.94 4.00 23.58
C ASP A 258 -24.07 4.99 23.22
N ARG A 259 -24.95 4.63 22.28
CA ARG A 259 -26.11 5.44 21.89
C ARG A 259 -27.18 5.42 22.98
N GLN A 260 -27.52 4.22 23.47
CA GLN A 260 -28.53 4.04 24.53
C GLN A 260 -28.11 4.70 25.85
N GLU A 261 -26.82 4.59 26.24
CA GLU A 261 -26.31 5.26 27.44
C GLU A 261 -26.45 6.79 27.35
N LYS A 262 -26.30 7.34 26.15
CA LYS A 262 -26.51 8.77 25.91
C LYS A 262 -27.97 9.17 26.02
N GLU A 263 -28.86 8.42 25.37
CA GLU A 263 -30.31 8.66 25.39
C GLU A 263 -30.86 8.55 26.82
N GLY A 264 -30.40 7.59 27.62
CA GLY A 264 -30.76 7.45 29.04
C GLY A 264 -30.28 8.62 29.93
N LYS A 265 -29.07 9.15 29.70
CA LYS A 265 -28.60 10.33 30.44
C LYS A 265 -29.39 11.60 30.10
N LEU A 266 -29.86 11.73 28.86
CA LEU A 266 -30.71 12.83 28.43
C LEU A 266 -32.12 12.74 29.04
N SER A 267 -32.69 11.54 29.19
CA SER A 267 -33.98 11.36 29.86
C SER A 267 -33.92 11.67 31.37
N ASP A 268 -32.86 11.24 32.05
CA ASP A 268 -32.70 11.46 33.51
C ASP A 268 -32.43 12.94 33.84
N GLN A 269 -31.72 13.66 32.98
CA GLN A 269 -31.52 15.11 33.14
C GLN A 269 -32.82 15.91 32.95
N ASN A 270 -33.69 15.51 31.99
CA ASN A 270 -34.98 16.17 31.78
C ASN A 270 -35.98 15.90 32.92
N LEU A 271 -35.90 14.74 33.56
CA LEU A 271 -36.74 14.36 34.72
C LEU A 271 -36.30 15.03 36.04
N SER A 272 -35.03 15.44 36.15
CA SER A 272 -34.49 16.12 37.35
C SER A 272 -34.56 17.66 37.29
N SER A 273 -34.97 18.21 36.15
CA SER A 273 -35.21 19.64 35.93
C SER A 273 -36.69 20.06 35.96
N LEU A 274 -37.58 19.12 36.29
CA LEU A 274 -39.02 19.34 36.56
C LEU A 274 -39.28 19.22 38.06
#